data_AF-A0A838T121-F1
#
_entry.id   AF-A0A838T121-F1
#
_cell.length_a   1.000
_cell.length_b   1.000
_cell.length_c   1.000
_cell.angle_alpha   90.00
_cell.angle_beta   90.00
_cell.angle_gamma   90.00
#
_symmetry.space_group_name_H-M   'P 1'
#
loop_
_entity.id
_entity.type
_entity.pdbx_description
1 polymer ?
#
loop_
_entity_poly.entity_id
_entity_poly.type
_entity_poly.pdbx_seq_one_letter_code
_entity_poly.pdbx_strand_id
1 'polypeptide(L)'
;MNRKAVAGVVILLWVAGFLWMLRRNSGGDVNRRLTEAALHVQPASFYYTLFYRGNRIGAASSAIDTLPAALVAEEFYTGSFPSGDCLIPVTARLRSGLTRAFRLTNISLEMARSGIVSKSSAFVQADTTLIVTDRVSADSAASHIFALHSALLAPALVPVAFMLGEDAKVGRRERFVVFNPVDRKPEAHEFRIGRDSLFTVVDSASHSADSSWRTAHSDTVRAWLIGGETAGVTAWVDREGRIVEASTAGGLLLRRTAYELAFERARRK
;
A
#
# COMPACT_ATOMS: atom_id res chain seq x y z
N MET A 1 -41.99 40.72 17.18
CA MET A 1 -40.84 39.80 17.06
C MET A 1 -39.63 40.46 17.73
N ASN A 2 -39.06 39.84 18.77
CA ASN A 2 -38.05 40.48 19.63
C ASN A 2 -36.67 40.47 18.93
N ARG A 3 -36.04 41.63 18.74
CA ARG A 3 -34.72 41.76 18.07
C ARG A 3 -33.64 40.92 18.74
N LYS A 4 -33.73 40.71 20.06
CA LYS A 4 -32.82 39.85 20.82
C LYS A 4 -32.97 38.36 20.47
N ALA A 5 -34.19 37.92 20.18
CA ALA A 5 -34.46 36.54 19.76
C ALA A 5 -33.94 36.27 18.34
N VAL A 6 -34.09 37.23 17.44
CA VAL A 6 -33.55 37.14 16.06
C VAL A 6 -32.02 37.08 16.08
N ALA A 7 -31.37 37.92 16.88
CA ALA A 7 -29.91 37.89 17.02
C ALA A 7 -29.39 36.55 17.56
N GLY A 8 -30.10 35.94 18.53
CA GLY A 8 -29.74 34.63 19.08
C GLY A 8 -29.82 33.51 18.04
N VAL A 9 -30.84 33.51 17.18
CA VAL A 9 -31.01 32.52 16.10
C VAL A 9 -29.90 32.64 15.05
N VAL A 10 -29.52 33.86 14.69
CA VAL A 10 -28.44 34.11 13.72
C VAL A 10 -27.11 33.57 14.24
N ILE A 11 -26.77 33.81 15.51
CA ILE A 11 -25.53 33.31 16.11
C ILE A 11 -25.52 31.79 16.17
N LEU A 12 -26.64 31.16 16.55
CA LEU A 12 -26.76 29.69 16.58
C LEU A 12 -26.55 29.06 15.21
N LEU A 13 -27.14 29.63 14.16
CA LEU A 13 -26.92 29.20 12.78
C LEU A 13 -25.46 29.36 12.34
N TRP A 14 -24.81 30.45 12.76
CA TRP A 14 -23.42 30.70 12.43
C TRP A 14 -22.46 29.70 13.10
N VAL A 15 -22.66 29.43 14.40
CA VAL A 15 -21.89 28.42 15.15
C VAL A 15 -22.13 27.02 14.61
N ALA A 16 -23.37 26.68 14.26
CA ALA A 16 -23.70 25.40 13.64
C ALA A 16 -23.04 25.25 12.25
N GLY A 17 -23.06 26.31 11.44
CA GLY A 17 -22.36 26.34 10.14
C GLY A 17 -20.85 26.21 10.29
N PHE A 18 -20.26 26.87 11.29
CA PHE A 18 -18.84 26.78 11.59
C PHE A 18 -18.43 25.37 12.08
N LEU A 19 -19.20 24.78 12.99
CA LEU A 19 -18.99 23.41 13.47
C LEU A 19 -19.17 22.38 12.34
N TRP A 20 -20.14 22.60 11.45
CA TRP A 20 -20.33 21.78 10.25
C TRP A 20 -19.16 21.90 9.27
N MET A 21 -18.62 23.11 9.08
CA MET A 21 -17.44 23.36 8.27
C MET A 21 -16.19 22.70 8.88
N LEU A 22 -15.97 22.81 10.19
CA LEU A 22 -14.87 22.14 10.89
C LEU A 22 -14.95 20.62 10.75
N ARG A 23 -16.14 20.04 10.88
CA ARG A 23 -16.38 18.60 10.67
C ARG A 23 -16.14 18.18 9.22
N ARG A 24 -16.46 19.03 8.25
CA ARG A 24 -16.23 18.80 6.82
C ARG A 24 -14.76 18.94 6.43
N ASN A 25 -14.00 19.80 7.12
CA ASN A 25 -12.61 20.12 6.78
C ASN A 25 -11.57 19.14 7.35
N SER A 26 -12.00 18.07 8.03
CA SER A 26 -11.11 17.05 8.60
C SER A 26 -10.26 16.32 7.54
N GLY A 27 -10.67 16.29 6.27
CA GLY A 27 -9.84 15.80 5.16
C GLY A 27 -8.62 16.66 4.84
N GLY A 28 -8.61 17.93 5.26
CA GLY A 28 -7.45 18.84 5.14
C GLY A 28 -6.26 18.41 5.99
N ASP A 29 -6.50 17.71 7.11
CA ASP A 29 -5.44 17.21 7.98
C ASP A 29 -4.70 16.03 7.35
N VAL A 30 -5.42 15.06 6.76
CA VAL A 30 -4.81 13.91 6.05
C VAL A 30 -3.94 14.38 4.89
N ASN A 31 -4.42 15.31 4.07
CA ASN A 31 -3.68 15.82 2.93
C ASN A 31 -2.39 16.57 3.33
N ARG A 32 -2.45 17.33 4.43
CA ARG A 32 -1.27 17.98 5.01
C ARG A 32 -0.27 16.93 5.53
N ARG A 33 -0.74 15.93 6.29
CA ARG A 33 0.09 14.82 6.80
C ARG A 33 0.74 14.02 5.68
N LEU A 34 0.03 13.78 4.57
CA LEU A 34 0.58 13.12 3.38
C LEU A 34 1.71 13.95 2.74
N THR A 35 1.54 15.27 2.70
CA THR A 35 2.58 16.18 2.20
C THR A 35 3.81 16.17 3.12
N GLU A 36 3.59 16.18 4.44
CA GLU A 36 4.66 16.06 5.44
C GLU A 36 5.37 14.70 5.34
N ALA A 37 4.61 13.60 5.22
CA ALA A 37 5.14 12.26 5.02
C ALA A 37 6.03 12.19 3.78
N ALA A 38 5.64 12.83 2.67
CA ALA A 38 6.40 12.84 1.42
C ALA A 38 7.81 13.46 1.56
N LEU A 39 8.01 14.39 2.49
CA LEU A 39 9.32 14.98 2.77
C LEU A 39 10.29 13.98 3.41
N HIS A 40 9.76 12.95 4.08
CA HIS A 40 10.53 11.93 4.78
C HIS A 40 10.72 10.65 3.97
N VAL A 41 10.11 10.55 2.78
CA VAL A 41 10.26 9.39 1.90
C VAL A 41 11.67 9.36 1.32
N GLN A 42 12.40 8.30 1.65
CA GLN A 42 13.71 7.99 1.08
C GLN A 42 13.59 6.90 0.00
N PRO A 43 14.43 6.96 -1.05
CA PRO A 43 14.48 5.91 -2.05
C PRO A 43 15.00 4.61 -1.42
N ALA A 44 14.31 3.49 -1.66
CA ALA A 44 14.69 2.20 -1.11
C ALA A 44 14.02 1.05 -1.87
N SER A 45 14.69 -0.11 -1.90
CA SER A 45 14.16 -1.36 -2.43
C SER A 45 14.21 -2.44 -1.37
N PHE A 46 13.14 -3.22 -1.27
CA PHE A 46 13.02 -4.33 -0.33
C PHE A 46 12.54 -5.58 -1.05
N TYR A 47 13.00 -6.73 -0.57
CA TYR A 47 12.73 -8.03 -1.16
C TYR A 47 12.09 -8.95 -0.14
N TYR A 48 11.28 -9.87 -0.64
CA TYR A 48 10.44 -10.70 0.19
C TYR A 48 10.35 -12.12 -0.34
N THR A 49 10.33 -13.07 0.58
CA THR A 49 9.92 -14.44 0.29
C THR A 49 8.42 -14.57 0.54
N LEU A 50 7.72 -15.17 -0.43
CA LEU A 50 6.30 -15.50 -0.31
C LEU A 50 6.12 -16.94 0.15
N PHE A 51 5.24 -17.13 1.13
CA PHE A 51 4.84 -18.44 1.63
C PHE A 51 3.33 -18.62 1.56
N TYR A 52 2.91 -19.86 1.39
CA TYR A 52 1.53 -20.30 1.54
C TYR A 52 1.50 -21.55 2.40
N ARG A 53 0.78 -21.48 3.54
CA ARG A 53 0.72 -22.58 4.53
C ARG A 53 2.10 -23.11 4.91
N GLY A 54 3.05 -22.21 5.11
CA GLY A 54 4.44 -22.51 5.50
C GLY A 54 5.39 -22.90 4.36
N ASN A 55 4.88 -23.18 3.16
CA ASN A 55 5.71 -23.53 2.01
C ASN A 55 6.07 -22.28 1.20
N ARG A 56 7.33 -22.14 0.79
CA ARG A 56 7.75 -21.06 -0.11
C ARG A 56 7.09 -21.24 -1.47
N ILE A 57 6.38 -20.22 -1.94
CA ILE A 57 5.66 -20.23 -3.22
C ILE A 57 6.19 -19.20 -4.22
N GLY A 58 7.03 -18.26 -3.79
CA GLY A 58 7.50 -17.20 -4.67
C GLY A 58 8.34 -16.14 -4.00
N ALA A 59 8.43 -15.01 -4.68
CA ALA A 59 9.19 -13.84 -4.31
C ALA A 59 8.39 -12.57 -4.60
N ALA A 60 8.72 -11.49 -3.90
CA ALA A 60 8.23 -10.17 -4.21
C ALA A 60 9.30 -9.11 -3.96
N SER A 61 9.10 -7.92 -4.54
CA SER A 61 9.87 -6.73 -4.22
C SER A 61 8.98 -5.50 -4.15
N SER A 62 9.41 -4.52 -3.37
CA SER A 62 8.80 -3.20 -3.30
C SER A 62 9.91 -2.16 -3.35
N ALA A 63 9.80 -1.22 -4.28
CA ALA A 63 10.71 -0.12 -4.44
C ALA A 63 9.93 1.19 -4.38
N ILE A 64 10.52 2.20 -3.74
CA ILE A 64 10.09 3.59 -3.90
C ILE A 64 11.30 4.38 -4.33
N ASP A 65 11.15 5.17 -5.39
CA ASP A 65 12.17 6.07 -5.90
C ASP A 65 11.67 7.52 -5.81
N THR A 66 12.59 8.42 -5.48
CA THR A 66 12.34 9.86 -5.42
C THR A 66 12.91 10.53 -6.67
N LEU A 67 12.05 11.10 -7.51
CA LEU A 67 12.41 11.94 -8.65
C LEU A 67 12.30 13.43 -8.26
N PRO A 68 12.91 14.37 -9.01
CA PRO A 68 12.87 15.79 -8.65
C PRO A 68 11.45 16.34 -8.40
N ALA A 69 10.47 15.90 -9.20
CA ALA A 69 9.08 16.37 -9.13
C ALA A 69 8.07 15.27 -8.76
N ALA A 70 8.52 14.03 -8.55
CA ALA A 70 7.63 12.88 -8.38
C ALA A 70 8.18 11.83 -7.43
N LEU A 71 7.30 10.94 -6.98
CA LEU A 71 7.65 9.66 -6.37
C LEU A 71 7.16 8.55 -7.30
N VAL A 72 7.91 7.48 -7.39
CA VAL A 72 7.49 6.27 -8.11
C VAL A 72 7.57 5.11 -7.14
N ALA A 73 6.48 4.39 -6.99
CA ALA A 73 6.45 3.13 -6.27
C ALA A 73 6.29 1.98 -7.28
N GLU A 74 7.05 0.91 -7.09
CA GLU A 74 6.91 -0.31 -7.87
C GLU A 74 6.82 -1.52 -6.94
N GLU A 75 5.83 -2.36 -7.18
CA GLU A 75 5.63 -3.62 -6.51
C GLU A 75 5.67 -4.74 -7.55
N PHE A 76 6.46 -5.76 -7.28
CA PHE A 76 6.61 -6.90 -8.16
C PHE A 76 6.38 -8.19 -7.37
N TYR A 77 5.62 -9.11 -7.97
CA TYR A 77 5.30 -10.41 -7.39
C TYR A 77 5.53 -11.48 -8.44
N THR A 78 6.12 -12.60 -8.05
CA THR A 78 6.22 -13.78 -8.89
C THR A 78 6.17 -15.06 -8.06
N GLY A 79 5.43 -16.06 -8.50
CA GLY A 79 5.29 -17.31 -7.76
C GLY A 79 4.12 -18.16 -8.22
N SER A 80 3.83 -19.20 -7.44
CA SER A 80 2.68 -20.08 -7.66
C SER A 80 1.62 -19.82 -6.58
N PHE A 81 0.55 -19.12 -6.94
CA PHE A 81 -0.46 -18.64 -5.98
C PHE A 81 -1.68 -19.57 -5.94
N PRO A 82 -2.36 -19.67 -4.78
CA PRO A 82 -3.57 -20.49 -4.64
C PRO A 82 -4.72 -19.96 -5.49
N SER A 83 -5.37 -20.86 -6.21
CA SER A 83 -6.56 -20.63 -7.02
C SER A 83 -7.46 -21.86 -6.94
N GLY A 84 -8.42 -21.83 -6.00
CA GLY A 84 -9.14 -23.05 -5.61
C GLY A 84 -8.16 -24.03 -4.97
N ASP A 85 -8.18 -25.29 -5.42
CA ASP A 85 -7.32 -26.36 -4.91
C ASP A 85 -5.95 -26.46 -5.60
N CYS A 86 -5.66 -25.58 -6.57
CA CYS A 86 -4.43 -25.62 -7.36
C CYS A 86 -3.55 -24.38 -7.10
N LEU A 87 -2.24 -24.55 -7.24
CA LEU A 87 -1.29 -23.43 -7.34
C LEU A 87 -1.04 -23.11 -8.81
N ILE A 88 -1.23 -21.84 -9.17
CA ILE A 88 -1.04 -21.38 -10.55
C ILE A 88 0.10 -20.36 -10.63
N PRO A 89 0.93 -20.39 -11.69
CA PRO A 89 1.95 -19.38 -11.91
C PRO A 89 1.32 -18.00 -12.10
N VAL A 90 1.78 -17.03 -11.30
CA VAL A 90 1.39 -15.63 -11.39
C VAL A 90 2.65 -14.76 -11.35
N THR A 91 2.68 -13.77 -12.24
CA THR A 91 3.61 -12.64 -12.17
C THR A 91 2.78 -11.37 -12.22
N ALA A 92 3.00 -10.44 -11.31
CA ALA A 92 2.31 -9.17 -11.27
C ALA A 92 3.29 -8.02 -11.03
N ARG A 93 3.12 -6.92 -11.74
CA ARG A 93 3.81 -5.65 -11.52
C ARG A 93 2.79 -4.54 -11.36
N LEU A 94 2.82 -3.87 -10.22
CA LEU A 94 2.09 -2.65 -9.97
C LEU A 94 3.10 -1.50 -9.95
N ARG A 95 2.79 -0.40 -10.64
CA ARG A 95 3.61 0.80 -10.61
C ARG A 95 2.70 2.00 -10.38
N SER A 96 3.05 2.82 -9.41
CA SER A 96 2.28 3.98 -8.99
C SER A 96 3.13 5.24 -9.10
N GLY A 97 2.65 6.22 -9.85
CA GLY A 97 3.23 7.56 -9.91
C GLY A 97 2.54 8.47 -8.91
N LEU A 98 3.32 9.29 -8.20
CA LEU A 98 2.81 10.29 -7.28
C LEU A 98 3.55 11.63 -7.44
N THR A 99 2.90 12.71 -7.05
CA THR A 99 3.56 14.00 -6.85
C THR A 99 4.44 13.98 -5.60
N ARG A 100 5.30 14.99 -5.44
CA ARG A 100 6.07 15.23 -4.19
C ARG A 100 5.21 15.61 -2.98
N ALA A 101 3.89 15.74 -3.15
CA ALA A 101 2.91 15.90 -2.06
C ALA A 101 2.14 14.58 -1.78
N PHE A 102 2.68 13.43 -2.20
CA PHE A 102 2.07 12.11 -2.04
C PHE A 102 0.68 11.97 -2.68
N ARG A 103 0.41 12.73 -3.75
CA ARG A 103 -0.82 12.60 -4.54
C ARG A 103 -0.62 11.58 -5.64
N LEU A 104 -1.43 10.54 -5.67
CA LEU A 104 -1.42 9.57 -6.75
C LEU A 104 -1.80 10.24 -8.07
N THR A 105 -0.95 10.10 -9.09
CA THR A 105 -1.21 10.61 -10.45
C THR A 105 -1.67 9.49 -11.37
N ASN A 106 -1.03 8.33 -11.28
CA ASN A 106 -1.31 7.19 -12.15
C ASN A 106 -0.93 5.87 -11.50
N ILE A 107 -1.57 4.81 -11.98
CA ILE A 107 -1.28 3.41 -11.66
C ILE A 107 -1.21 2.64 -12.98
N SER A 108 -0.25 1.72 -13.08
CA SER A 108 -0.25 0.68 -14.10
C SER A 108 -0.09 -0.68 -13.43
N LEU A 109 -0.99 -1.60 -13.76
CA LEU A 109 -0.95 -3.00 -13.33
C LEU A 109 -0.75 -3.88 -14.56
N GLU A 110 0.29 -4.70 -14.54
CA GLU A 110 0.50 -5.78 -15.48
C GLU A 110 0.47 -7.10 -14.72
N MET A 111 -0.37 -8.04 -15.15
CA MET A 111 -0.50 -9.33 -14.50
C MET A 111 -0.55 -10.44 -15.54
N ALA A 112 0.35 -11.40 -15.40
CA ALA A 112 0.36 -12.66 -16.13
C ALA A 112 -0.12 -13.78 -15.21
N ARG A 113 -1.19 -14.48 -15.60
CA ARG A 113 -1.76 -15.61 -14.87
C ARG A 113 -2.06 -16.73 -15.86
N SER A 114 -1.49 -17.92 -15.63
CA SER A 114 -1.69 -19.08 -16.51
C SER A 114 -1.45 -18.79 -18.00
N GLY A 115 -0.45 -17.96 -18.31
CA GLY A 115 -0.11 -17.56 -19.68
C GLY A 115 -0.94 -16.41 -20.27
N ILE A 116 -2.00 -15.97 -19.60
CA ILE A 116 -2.81 -14.82 -20.02
C ILE A 116 -2.27 -13.56 -19.37
N VAL A 117 -1.91 -12.57 -20.20
CA VAL A 117 -1.45 -11.26 -19.74
C VAL A 117 -2.63 -10.29 -19.77
N SER A 118 -2.85 -9.60 -18.65
CA SER A 118 -3.81 -8.52 -18.51
C SER A 118 -3.10 -7.24 -18.12
N LYS A 119 -3.57 -6.11 -18.68
CA LYS A 119 -3.05 -4.78 -18.36
C LYS A 119 -4.19 -3.88 -17.92
N SER A 120 -3.97 -3.15 -16.84
CA SER A 120 -4.88 -2.12 -16.36
C SER A 120 -4.08 -0.86 -16.10
N SER A 121 -4.67 0.30 -16.40
CA SER A 121 -4.10 1.59 -16.08
C SER A 121 -5.14 2.46 -15.43
N ALA A 122 -4.77 3.20 -14.40
CA ALA A 122 -5.63 4.21 -13.82
C ALA A 122 -4.90 5.56 -13.76
N PHE A 123 -5.63 6.65 -13.90
CA PHE A 123 -5.08 7.99 -13.71
C PHE A 123 -6.06 8.87 -12.95
N VAL A 124 -5.51 9.75 -12.13
CA VAL A 124 -6.28 10.72 -11.33
C VAL A 124 -6.33 12.03 -12.10
N GLN A 125 -7.54 12.48 -12.41
CA GLN A 125 -7.79 13.76 -13.07
C GLN A 125 -8.29 14.77 -12.04
N ALA A 126 -7.61 15.92 -11.99
CA ALA A 126 -7.96 17.07 -11.14
C ALA A 126 -8.24 16.70 -9.67
N ASP A 127 -7.49 15.73 -9.12
CA ASP A 127 -7.59 15.22 -7.74
C ASP A 127 -8.97 14.68 -7.30
N THR A 128 -9.93 14.59 -8.22
CA THR A 128 -11.35 14.36 -7.91
C THR A 128 -11.97 13.23 -8.71
N THR A 129 -11.27 12.73 -9.73
CA THR A 129 -11.78 11.67 -10.60
C THR A 129 -10.70 10.63 -10.85
N LEU A 130 -11.00 9.36 -10.62
CA LEU A 130 -10.18 8.24 -11.07
C LEU A 130 -10.78 7.68 -12.35
N ILE A 131 -9.98 7.60 -13.41
CA ILE A 131 -10.33 6.91 -14.64
C ILE A 131 -9.51 5.64 -14.71
N VAL A 132 -10.17 4.49 -14.79
CA VAL A 132 -9.56 3.16 -14.87
C VAL A 132 -9.85 2.60 -16.24
N THR A 133 -8.82 2.16 -16.94
CA THR A 133 -8.90 1.56 -18.26
C THR A 133 -8.30 0.16 -18.21
N ASP A 134 -9.12 -0.83 -18.56
CA ASP A 134 -8.74 -2.24 -18.57
C ASP A 134 -8.56 -2.73 -19.99
N ARG A 135 -7.44 -3.42 -20.25
CA ARG A 135 -7.14 -4.06 -21.52
C ARG A 135 -6.84 -5.53 -21.31
N VAL A 136 -7.70 -6.37 -21.86
CA VAL A 136 -7.51 -7.83 -21.92
C VAL A 136 -6.99 -8.25 -23.29
N SER A 137 -7.34 -7.53 -24.36
CA SER A 137 -6.81 -7.68 -25.71
C SER A 137 -6.62 -6.32 -26.40
N ALA A 138 -5.97 -6.29 -27.57
CA ALA A 138 -5.76 -5.05 -28.34
C ALA A 138 -7.09 -4.34 -28.70
N ASP A 139 -8.16 -5.11 -28.89
CA ASP A 139 -9.47 -4.60 -29.34
C ASP A 139 -10.50 -4.44 -28.21
N SER A 140 -10.15 -4.79 -26.95
CA SER A 140 -11.06 -4.66 -25.81
C SER A 140 -10.48 -3.71 -24.75
N ALA A 141 -11.03 -2.50 -24.70
CA ALA A 141 -10.79 -1.54 -23.64
C ALA A 141 -12.11 -1.18 -22.95
N ALA A 142 -12.20 -1.44 -21.64
CA ALA A 142 -13.31 -0.99 -20.81
C ALA A 142 -12.82 0.13 -19.89
N SER A 143 -13.61 1.20 -19.78
CA SER A 143 -13.27 2.34 -18.93
C SER A 143 -14.31 2.50 -17.82
N HIS A 144 -13.81 2.71 -16.60
CA HIS A 144 -14.61 2.97 -15.40
C HIS A 144 -14.20 4.32 -14.81
N ILE A 145 -15.18 5.07 -14.34
CA ILE A 145 -14.97 6.41 -13.77
C ILE A 145 -15.48 6.40 -12.32
N PHE A 146 -14.64 6.86 -11.40
CA PHE A 146 -14.98 6.96 -9.98
C PHE A 146 -14.73 8.37 -9.46
N ALA A 147 -15.71 8.92 -8.73
CA ALA A 147 -15.53 10.19 -8.03
C ALA A 147 -14.69 9.97 -6.76
N LEU A 148 -13.65 10.80 -6.60
CA LEU A 148 -12.77 10.84 -5.44
C LEU A 148 -13.15 12.04 -4.57
N HIS A 149 -13.32 11.77 -3.28
CA HIS A 149 -13.66 12.79 -2.27
C HIS A 149 -12.49 13.01 -1.28
N SER A 150 -11.40 12.26 -1.43
CA SER A 150 -10.20 12.31 -0.61
C SER A 150 -9.01 11.76 -1.40
N ALA A 151 -7.80 11.91 -0.86
CA ALA A 151 -6.59 11.34 -1.46
C ALA A 151 -6.73 9.82 -1.67
N LEU A 152 -6.35 9.35 -2.85
CA LEU A 152 -6.24 7.94 -3.20
C LEU A 152 -4.79 7.49 -3.06
N LEU A 153 -4.57 6.36 -2.39
CA LEU A 153 -3.24 5.75 -2.22
C LEU A 153 -3.16 4.40 -2.95
N ALA A 154 -1.97 4.05 -3.41
CA ALA A 154 -1.66 2.68 -3.78
C ALA A 154 -1.50 1.81 -2.51
N PRO A 155 -1.83 0.50 -2.54
CA PRO A 155 -1.79 -0.35 -1.34
C PRO A 155 -0.47 -0.33 -0.57
N ALA A 156 0.67 -0.42 -1.26
CA ALA A 156 2.00 -0.44 -0.63
C ALA A 156 2.42 0.92 -0.03
N LEU A 157 1.72 2.01 -0.37
CA LEU A 157 1.99 3.34 0.13
C LEU A 157 1.15 3.70 1.36
N VAL A 158 0.13 2.91 1.68
CA VAL A 158 -0.66 3.11 2.90
C VAL A 158 0.20 3.05 4.15
N PRO A 159 1.08 2.04 4.35
CA PRO A 159 1.90 1.99 5.55
C PRO A 159 2.92 3.14 5.60
N VAL A 160 3.44 3.59 4.46
CA VAL A 160 4.34 4.75 4.36
C VAL A 160 3.62 6.03 4.78
N ALA A 161 2.45 6.30 4.22
CA ALA A 161 1.60 7.42 4.62
C ALA A 161 1.25 7.38 6.11
N PHE A 162 0.90 6.19 6.61
CA PHE A 162 0.48 6.02 7.99
C PHE A 162 1.66 6.23 8.95
N MET A 163 2.83 5.64 8.69
CA MET A 163 3.98 5.70 9.60
C MET A 163 4.74 7.03 9.55
N LEU A 164 4.82 7.69 8.39
CA LEU A 164 5.55 8.95 8.25
C LEU A 164 4.70 10.19 8.55
N GLY A 165 3.38 10.09 8.51
CA GLY A 165 2.48 11.23 8.75
C GLY A 165 2.41 11.68 10.21
N GLU A 166 2.58 10.76 11.17
CA GLU A 166 2.64 11.02 12.61
C GLU A 166 3.39 9.87 13.32
N ASP A 167 3.79 10.07 14.57
CA ASP A 167 4.42 9.03 15.38
C ASP A 167 3.59 7.74 15.46
N ALA A 168 4.29 6.60 15.41
CA ALA A 168 3.72 5.26 15.49
C ALA A 168 3.30 4.90 16.92
N LYS A 169 2.09 5.31 17.31
CA LYS A 169 1.50 5.02 18.62
C LYS A 169 0.47 3.91 18.53
N VAL A 170 0.58 2.91 19.40
CA VAL A 170 -0.42 1.84 19.54
C VAL A 170 -1.79 2.45 19.84
N GLY A 171 -2.83 1.93 19.17
CA GLY A 171 -4.19 2.44 19.24
C GLY A 171 -4.52 3.54 18.22
N ARG A 172 -3.53 4.14 17.55
CA ARG A 172 -3.76 5.10 16.46
C ARG A 172 -4.58 4.45 15.36
N ARG A 173 -5.54 5.21 14.83
CA ARG A 173 -6.40 4.81 13.70
C ARG A 173 -6.40 5.89 12.64
N GLU A 174 -6.49 5.48 11.39
CA GLU A 174 -6.63 6.40 10.28
C GLU A 174 -7.37 5.72 9.13
N ARG A 175 -8.16 6.52 8.40
CA ARG A 175 -8.92 6.03 7.26
C ARG A 175 -8.27 6.52 5.98
N PHE A 176 -7.95 5.60 5.09
CA PHE A 176 -7.41 5.89 3.77
C PHE A 176 -8.35 5.39 2.68
N VAL A 177 -8.39 6.09 1.55
CA VAL A 177 -8.94 5.54 0.31
C VAL A 177 -7.79 4.91 -0.46
N VAL A 178 -7.93 3.63 -0.73
CA VAL A 178 -6.88 2.78 -1.30
C VAL A 178 -7.39 2.22 -2.62
N PHE A 179 -6.55 2.21 -3.64
CA PHE A 179 -6.87 1.55 -4.89
C PHE A 179 -6.80 0.03 -4.70
N ASN A 180 -7.90 -0.69 -4.88
CA ASN A 180 -7.91 -2.14 -4.90
C ASN A 180 -7.48 -2.63 -6.29
N PRO A 181 -6.31 -3.28 -6.47
CA PRO A 181 -5.84 -3.71 -7.78
C PRO A 181 -6.57 -4.94 -8.34
N VAL A 182 -7.32 -5.67 -7.49
CA VAL A 182 -8.13 -6.83 -7.90
C VAL A 182 -9.45 -6.37 -8.51
N ASP A 183 -10.19 -5.55 -7.76
CA ASP A 183 -11.50 -5.03 -8.17
C ASP A 183 -11.41 -3.73 -8.99
N ARG A 184 -10.21 -3.15 -9.07
CA ARG A 184 -9.87 -1.97 -9.88
C ARG A 184 -10.72 -0.75 -9.56
N LYS A 185 -10.99 -0.55 -8.27
CA LYS A 185 -11.82 0.54 -7.75
C LYS A 185 -11.20 1.14 -6.47
N PRO A 186 -11.54 2.39 -6.12
CA PRO A 186 -11.21 2.96 -4.82
C PRO A 186 -12.01 2.28 -3.71
N GLU A 187 -11.37 1.99 -2.59
CA GLU A 187 -12.00 1.46 -1.39
C GLU A 187 -11.51 2.18 -0.15
N ALA A 188 -12.43 2.55 0.75
CA ALA A 188 -12.09 3.22 1.99
C ALA A 188 -11.88 2.20 3.10
N HIS A 189 -10.69 2.17 3.68
CA HIS A 189 -10.30 1.23 4.73
C HIS A 189 -9.84 1.98 5.98
N GLU A 190 -10.27 1.52 7.15
CA GLU A 190 -9.72 1.99 8.43
C GLU A 190 -8.55 1.08 8.83
N PHE A 191 -7.42 1.69 9.13
CA PHE A 191 -6.22 1.02 9.61
C PHE A 191 -5.97 1.41 11.06
N ARG A 192 -5.46 0.47 11.84
CA ARG A 192 -5.03 0.69 13.22
C ARG A 192 -3.64 0.15 13.48
N ILE A 193 -2.92 0.82 14.38
CA ILE A 193 -1.71 0.27 15.00
C ILE A 193 -2.14 -0.59 16.20
N GLY A 194 -1.94 -1.90 16.11
CA GLY A 194 -2.37 -2.84 17.15
C GLY A 194 -1.35 -3.04 18.28
N ARG A 195 -0.09 -3.28 17.93
CA ARG A 195 1.03 -3.51 18.85
C ARG A 195 2.36 -3.34 18.11
N ASP A 196 3.46 -3.23 18.83
CA ASP A 196 4.81 -3.29 18.26
C ASP A 196 5.60 -4.52 18.73
N SER A 197 6.64 -4.87 17.99
CA SER A 197 7.56 -5.97 18.29
C SER A 197 8.92 -5.72 17.63
N LEU A 198 9.92 -6.49 18.04
CA LEU A 198 11.22 -6.54 17.39
C LEU A 198 11.29 -7.78 16.48
N PHE A 199 11.84 -7.60 15.28
CA PHE A 199 12.01 -8.66 14.27
C PHE A 199 13.48 -8.77 13.90
N THR A 200 13.97 -9.98 13.68
CA THR A 200 15.26 -10.21 13.01
C THR A 200 15.00 -10.33 11.51
N VAL A 201 15.67 -9.49 10.72
CA VAL A 201 15.54 -9.44 9.27
C VAL A 201 16.90 -9.74 8.66
N VAL A 202 16.90 -10.64 7.68
CA VAL A 202 18.09 -10.90 6.86
C VAL A 202 18.26 -9.76 5.86
N ASP A 203 19.38 -9.06 5.92
CA ASP A 203 19.68 -7.92 5.04
C ASP A 203 20.61 -8.29 3.88
N SER A 204 21.43 -9.34 4.06
CA SER A 204 22.44 -9.76 3.09
C SER A 204 22.60 -11.28 3.05
N ALA A 205 23.07 -11.75 1.89
CA ALA A 205 23.38 -13.15 1.65
C ALA A 205 24.83 -13.31 1.17
N SER A 206 25.40 -14.47 1.44
CA SER A 206 26.70 -14.90 0.92
C SER A 206 26.55 -16.19 0.15
N HIS A 207 27.38 -16.34 -0.87
CA HIS A 207 27.41 -17.55 -1.68
C HIS A 207 28.21 -18.63 -0.96
N SER A 208 27.60 -19.78 -0.70
CA SER A 208 28.25 -20.89 -0.02
C SER A 208 28.98 -21.82 -0.99
N ALA A 209 29.88 -22.66 -0.46
CA ALA A 209 30.69 -23.59 -1.24
C ALA A 209 29.86 -24.64 -2.02
N ASP A 210 28.63 -24.92 -1.57
CA ASP A 210 27.67 -25.81 -2.25
C ASP A 210 26.87 -25.11 -3.37
N SER A 211 27.26 -23.89 -3.74
CA SER A 211 26.56 -23.04 -4.71
C SER A 211 25.11 -22.71 -4.35
N SER A 212 24.84 -22.58 -3.05
CA SER A 212 23.59 -22.05 -2.51
C SER A 212 23.79 -20.67 -1.87
N TRP A 213 22.73 -19.88 -1.82
CA TRP A 213 22.75 -18.64 -1.05
C TRP A 213 22.41 -18.91 0.42
N ARG A 214 23.16 -18.28 1.32
CA ARG A 214 22.93 -18.36 2.78
C ARG A 214 22.92 -16.98 3.40
N THR A 215 22.21 -16.83 4.52
CA THR A 215 22.24 -15.61 5.34
C THR A 215 23.67 -15.23 5.68
N ALA A 216 24.06 -14.00 5.38
CA ALA A 216 25.37 -13.45 5.76
C ALA A 216 25.25 -12.57 7.00
N HIS A 217 24.32 -11.61 6.98
CA HIS A 217 24.03 -10.74 8.10
C HIS A 217 22.53 -10.66 8.37
N SER A 218 22.18 -10.26 9.58
CA SER A 218 20.81 -10.02 10.00
C SER A 218 20.80 -8.93 11.04
N ASP A 219 19.82 -8.04 10.94
CA ASP A 219 19.65 -6.92 11.85
C ASP A 219 18.29 -7.00 12.54
N THR A 220 18.18 -6.31 13.67
CA THR A 220 16.93 -6.18 14.42
C THR A 220 16.19 -4.92 14.02
N VAL A 221 14.91 -5.07 13.65
CA VAL A 221 14.06 -3.95 13.26
C VAL A 221 12.81 -3.94 14.12
N ARG A 222 12.51 -2.79 14.72
CA ARG A 222 11.24 -2.57 15.41
C ARG A 222 10.14 -2.36 14.38
N ALA A 223 9.05 -3.08 14.52
CA ALA A 223 7.92 -3.01 13.62
C ALA A 223 6.59 -2.95 14.38
N TRP A 224 5.61 -2.31 13.77
CA TRP A 224 4.26 -2.15 14.28
C TRP A 224 3.28 -2.96 13.45
N LEU A 225 2.38 -3.67 14.12
CA LEU A 225 1.30 -4.40 13.49
C LEU A 225 0.22 -3.41 13.05
N ILE A 226 0.11 -3.23 11.75
CA ILE A 226 -0.93 -2.46 11.07
C ILE A 226 -1.96 -3.43 10.50
N GLY A 227 -3.23 -3.14 10.72
CA GLY A 227 -4.34 -3.91 10.16
C GLY A 227 -5.67 -3.20 10.38
N GLY A 228 -6.74 -3.74 9.81
CA GLY A 228 -8.10 -3.25 9.98
C GLY A 228 -9.09 -4.41 9.92
N GLU A 229 -10.26 -4.27 10.55
CA GLU A 229 -11.31 -5.31 10.54
C GLU A 229 -11.77 -5.66 9.12
N THR A 230 -11.65 -4.73 8.17
CA THR A 230 -12.06 -4.89 6.77
C THR A 230 -10.91 -5.13 5.79
N ALA A 231 -9.65 -5.01 6.21
CA ALA A 231 -8.51 -4.94 5.29
C ALA A 231 -8.09 -6.30 4.71
N GLY A 232 -8.53 -7.43 5.31
CA GLY A 232 -8.18 -8.80 4.88
C GLY A 232 -6.70 -9.18 4.98
N VAL A 233 -5.84 -8.20 5.26
CA VAL A 233 -4.39 -8.28 5.36
C VAL A 233 -3.95 -7.59 6.66
N THR A 234 -2.99 -8.19 7.35
CA THR A 234 -2.25 -7.56 8.44
C THR A 234 -0.78 -7.48 8.07
N ALA A 235 -0.11 -6.40 8.45
CA ALA A 235 1.30 -6.20 8.13
C ALA A 235 2.05 -5.65 9.35
N TRP A 236 3.21 -6.22 9.62
CA TRP A 236 4.25 -5.63 10.46
C TRP A 236 5.06 -4.67 9.60
N VAL A 237 5.18 -3.44 10.07
CA VAL A 237 5.73 -2.34 9.28
C VAL A 237 6.74 -1.59 10.14
N ASP A 238 7.92 -1.28 9.60
CA ASP A 238 8.93 -0.49 10.31
C ASP A 238 8.60 1.00 10.34
N ARG A 239 9.49 1.81 10.95
CA ARG A 239 9.25 3.23 11.20
C ARG A 239 9.09 4.02 9.90
N GLU A 240 9.72 3.58 8.83
CA GLU A 240 9.69 4.18 7.51
C GLU A 240 8.48 3.73 6.69
N GLY A 241 7.62 2.89 7.25
CA GLY A 241 6.44 2.39 6.56
C GLY A 241 6.73 1.20 5.63
N ARG A 242 7.85 0.49 5.82
CA ARG A 242 8.24 -0.65 4.99
C ARG A 242 7.78 -1.93 5.64
N ILE A 243 7.23 -2.82 4.83
CA ILE A 243 6.72 -4.10 5.33
C ILE A 243 7.91 -4.94 5.79
N VAL A 244 7.82 -5.50 6.99
CA VAL A 244 8.74 -6.51 7.53
C VAL A 244 8.15 -7.89 7.34
N GLU A 245 6.86 -8.04 7.63
CA GLU A 245 6.09 -9.25 7.42
C GLU A 245 4.64 -8.89 7.13
N ALA A 246 3.95 -9.57 6.23
CA ALA A 246 2.51 -9.39 6.01
C ALA A 246 1.81 -10.73 5.85
N SER A 247 0.60 -10.84 6.38
CA SER A 247 -0.18 -12.07 6.34
C SER A 247 -1.65 -11.81 5.98
N THR A 248 -2.27 -12.79 5.34
CA THR A 248 -3.70 -12.77 5.03
C THR A 248 -4.41 -13.91 5.74
N ALA A 249 -5.72 -13.77 5.98
CA ALA A 249 -6.53 -14.85 6.56
C ALA A 249 -6.50 -16.14 5.71
N GLY A 250 -6.17 -16.04 4.41
CA GLY A 250 -6.01 -17.17 3.50
C GLY A 250 -4.72 -17.97 3.68
N GLY A 251 -3.83 -17.59 4.60
CA GLY A 251 -2.58 -18.30 4.87
C GLY A 251 -1.42 -17.93 3.94
N LEU A 252 -1.54 -16.81 3.21
CA LEU A 252 -0.41 -16.18 2.53
C LEU A 252 0.41 -15.40 3.55
N LEU A 253 1.73 -15.50 3.43
CA LEU A 253 2.71 -14.80 4.23
C LEU A 253 3.79 -14.21 3.32
N LEU A 254 4.13 -12.96 3.55
CA LEU A 254 5.21 -12.22 2.93
C LEU A 254 6.23 -11.91 4.03
N ARG A 255 7.51 -12.23 3.85
CA ARG A 255 8.56 -11.93 4.83
C ARG A 255 9.76 -11.28 4.18
N ARG A 256 10.22 -10.15 4.73
CA ARG A 256 11.37 -9.39 4.25
C ARG A 256 12.67 -10.17 4.40
N THR A 257 13.53 -10.11 3.38
CA THR A 257 14.84 -10.79 3.34
C THR A 257 15.76 -10.15 2.29
N ALA A 258 17.02 -10.60 2.20
CA ALA A 258 17.95 -10.27 1.12
C ALA A 258 17.44 -10.73 -0.26
N TYR A 259 17.82 -10.00 -1.32
CA TYR A 259 17.42 -10.28 -2.71
C TYR A 259 17.72 -11.71 -3.14
N GLU A 260 18.94 -12.17 -2.88
CA GLU A 260 19.42 -13.48 -3.32
C GLU A 260 18.55 -14.59 -2.73
N LEU A 261 18.23 -14.49 -1.44
CA LEU A 261 17.37 -15.47 -0.74
C LEU A 261 15.92 -15.40 -1.21
N ALA A 262 15.41 -14.20 -1.51
CA ALA A 262 14.05 -14.00 -2.01
C ALA A 262 13.85 -14.60 -3.42
N PHE A 263 14.83 -14.44 -4.32
CA PHE A 263 14.72 -14.81 -5.73
C PHE A 263 15.47 -16.09 -6.12
N GLU A 264 16.19 -16.72 -5.20
CA GLU A 264 16.78 -18.03 -5.44
C GLU A 264 15.69 -19.03 -5.84
N ARG A 265 15.81 -19.63 -7.04
CA ARG A 265 14.89 -20.68 -7.46
C ARG A 265 15.14 -21.90 -6.56
N ALA A 266 14.08 -22.41 -5.94
CA ALA A 266 14.14 -23.75 -5.34
C ALA A 266 14.62 -24.72 -6.43
N ARG A 267 15.81 -25.31 -6.25
CA ARG A 267 16.26 -26.39 -7.15
C ARG A 267 15.20 -27.48 -7.07
N ARG A 268 14.63 -27.88 -8.22
CA ARG A 268 13.83 -29.11 -8.29
C ARG A 268 14.69 -30.23 -7.72
N LYS A 269 14.28 -30.82 -6.60
CA LYS A 269 14.73 -32.15 -6.22
C LYS A 269 14.05 -33.16 -7.12
#